data_AF-A0A2A2T4Q6-F1
#
_entry.id   AF-A0A2A2T4Q6-F1
#
_cell.length_a   1.000
_cell.length_b   1.000
_cell.length_c   1.000
_cell.angle_alpha   90.00
_cell.angle_beta   90.00
_cell.angle_gamma   90.00
#
_symmetry.space_group_name_H-M   'P 1'
#
loop_
_entity.id
_entity.type
_entity.pdbx_description
1 polymer ?
#
loop_
_entity_poly.entity_id
_entity_poly.type
_entity_poly.pdbx_seq_one_letter_code
_entity_poly.pdbx_strand_id
1 'polypeptide(L)'
;MGISINTQRAHMTRQLGDVVVVLTWVNDERAMVLLPAYRPGAPWFIVMDGAAWQYDDPRYLARAAAKAAEVLGMPGSAVKLAGIMHDHLDDLLTMPSAPPPEKTRATFGEMRMLADGKLVGGEEVRLDVPQGARYA
;
A
#
# COMPACT_ATOMS: atom_id res chain seq x y z
N MET A 1 -2.88 -5.00 -15.25
CA MET A 1 -2.02 -5.08 -14.06
C MET A 1 -2.92 -4.91 -12.86
N GLY A 2 -3.09 -5.93 -12.02
CA GLY A 2 -3.96 -5.85 -10.84
C GLY A 2 -3.24 -5.17 -9.69
N ILE A 3 -3.97 -4.37 -8.91
CA ILE A 3 -3.46 -3.77 -7.68
C ILE A 3 -3.63 -4.81 -6.56
N SER A 4 -2.56 -5.09 -5.83
CA SER A 4 -2.59 -5.93 -4.62
C SER A 4 -2.35 -5.08 -3.38
N ILE A 5 -3.26 -5.18 -2.41
CA ILE A 5 -3.15 -4.47 -1.12
C ILE A 5 -3.44 -5.42 0.03
N ASN A 6 -2.49 -5.53 0.96
CA ASN A 6 -2.67 -6.31 2.17
C ASN A 6 -3.16 -5.41 3.31
N THR A 7 -4.46 -5.39 3.55
CA THR A 7 -5.07 -4.63 4.65
C THR A 7 -4.96 -5.32 6.01
N GLN A 8 -4.60 -6.61 6.06
CA GLN A 8 -4.36 -7.34 7.31
C GLN A 8 -2.97 -7.04 7.89
N ARG A 9 -2.06 -6.49 7.08
CA ARG A 9 -0.70 -6.07 7.46
C ARG A 9 -0.50 -4.58 7.27
N ALA A 10 -1.44 -3.76 7.76
CA ALA A 10 -1.21 -2.32 7.83
C ALA A 10 -0.07 -2.04 8.82
N HIS A 11 0.89 -1.20 8.41
CA HIS A 11 1.92 -0.69 9.30
C HIS A 11 1.30 0.22 10.37
N MET A 12 0.37 1.08 9.94
CA MET A 12 -0.40 1.94 10.83
C MET A 12 -1.79 2.17 10.27
N THR A 13 -2.78 2.21 11.16
CA THR A 13 -4.14 2.64 10.83
C THR A 13 -4.57 3.72 11.80
N ARG A 14 -5.01 4.86 11.28
CA ARG A 14 -5.49 6.00 12.08
C ARG A 14 -6.81 6.51 11.54
N GLN A 15 -7.82 6.61 12.40
CA GLN A 15 -9.08 7.24 12.06
C GLN A 15 -9.06 8.73 12.46
N LEU A 16 -9.28 9.60 11.49
CA LEU A 16 -9.32 11.06 11.61
C LEU A 16 -10.73 11.59 11.26
N GLY A 17 -11.66 11.34 12.19
CA GLY A 17 -13.08 11.65 12.02
C GLY A 17 -13.71 10.78 10.93
N ASP A 18 -14.07 11.41 9.81
CA ASP A 18 -14.71 10.77 8.66
C ASP A 18 -13.74 10.22 7.60
N VAL A 19 -12.42 10.26 7.86
CA VAL A 19 -11.37 9.67 7.01
C VAL A 19 -10.56 8.67 7.84
N VAL A 20 -10.22 7.53 7.26
CA VAL A 20 -9.25 6.57 7.80
C VAL A 20 -8.00 6.61 6.93
N VAL A 21 -6.85 6.77 7.57
CA VAL A 21 -5.52 6.70 6.95
C VAL A 21 -4.94 5.34 7.28
N VAL A 22 -4.50 4.63 6.25
CA VAL A 22 -3.83 3.34 6.37
C VAL A 22 -2.48 3.43 5.68
N LEU A 23 -1.42 3.28 6.44
CA LEU A 23 -0.06 3.12 5.93
C LEU A 23 0.20 1.63 5.71
N THR A 24 0.44 1.24 4.46
CA THR A 24 0.62 -0.16 4.06
C THR A 24 1.54 -0.26 2.85
N TRP A 25 1.67 -1.47 2.30
CA TRP A 25 2.40 -1.71 1.06
C TRP A 25 1.42 -2.08 -0.06
N VAL A 26 1.58 -1.40 -1.19
CA VAL A 26 0.84 -1.66 -2.44
C VAL A 26 1.88 -2.08 -3.47
N ASN A 27 1.78 -3.32 -3.97
CA ASN A 27 2.77 -3.90 -4.89
C ASN A 27 4.22 -3.77 -4.37
N ASP A 28 4.44 -4.11 -3.10
CA ASP A 28 5.73 -4.02 -2.38
C ASP A 28 6.32 -2.60 -2.22
N GLU A 29 5.61 -1.58 -2.67
CA GLU A 29 5.95 -0.17 -2.46
C GLU A 29 5.17 0.40 -1.27
N ARG A 30 5.80 1.27 -0.47
CA ARG A 30 5.12 1.95 0.64
C ARG A 30 4.02 2.85 0.08
N ALA A 31 2.85 2.80 0.71
CA ALA A 31 1.69 3.54 0.27
C ALA A 31 0.85 4.02 1.44
N MET A 32 0.36 5.25 1.31
CA MET A 32 -0.67 5.82 2.17
C MET A 32 -2.02 5.70 1.47
N VAL A 33 -2.95 5.03 2.13
CA VAL A 33 -4.30 4.77 1.61
C VAL A 33 -5.31 5.53 2.45
N LEU A 34 -6.13 6.33 1.78
CA LEU A 34 -7.20 7.10 2.39
C LEU A 34 -8.55 6.44 2.07
N LEU A 35 -9.34 6.22 3.12
CA LEU A 35 -10.66 5.63 3.04
C LEU A 35 -11.68 6.53 3.76
N PRO A 36 -12.93 6.65 3.28
CA PRO A 36 -13.97 7.33 4.03
C PRO A 36 -14.52 6.40 5.12
N ALA A 37 -14.57 6.86 6.37
CA ALA A 37 -14.98 6.04 7.52
C ALA A 37 -16.46 5.63 7.49
N TYR A 38 -17.31 6.49 6.90
CA TYR A 38 -18.77 6.35 6.96
C TYR A 38 -19.43 6.11 5.60
N ARG A 39 -18.64 5.81 4.55
CA ARG A 39 -19.15 5.57 3.19
C ARG A 39 -18.71 4.18 2.69
N PRO A 40 -19.37 3.11 3.13
CA PRO A 40 -19.03 1.76 2.66
C PRO A 40 -19.20 1.68 1.14
N GLY A 41 -18.20 1.10 0.47
CA GLY A 41 -18.19 0.95 -1.00
C GLY A 41 -17.64 2.15 -1.77
N ALA A 42 -17.30 3.25 -1.09
CA ALA A 42 -16.61 4.35 -1.76
C ALA A 42 -15.18 3.95 -2.19
N PRO A 43 -14.69 4.47 -3.33
CA PRO A 43 -13.33 4.22 -3.79
C PRO A 43 -12.28 4.69 -2.77
N TRP A 44 -11.07 4.12 -2.85
CA TRP A 44 -9.93 4.54 -2.05
C TRP A 44 -9.04 5.49 -2.82
N PHE A 45 -8.32 6.34 -2.10
CA PHE A 45 -7.29 7.18 -2.70
C PHE A 45 -5.93 6.76 -2.18
N ILE A 46 -4.98 6.51 -3.09
CA ILE A 46 -3.67 5.94 -2.76
C ILE A 46 -2.57 6.94 -3.14
N VAL A 47 -1.68 7.20 -2.19
CA VAL A 47 -0.44 7.95 -2.39
C VAL A 47 0.72 6.96 -2.29
N MET A 48 1.45 6.81 -3.39
CA MET A 48 2.64 5.94 -3.47
C MET A 48 3.89 6.73 -3.06
N ASP A 49 4.83 6.06 -2.40
CA ASP A 49 6.12 6.63 -1.96
C ASP A 49 6.91 7.27 -3.13
N GLY A 50 6.98 6.62 -4.29
CA GLY A 50 7.65 7.14 -5.48
C GLY A 50 7.09 8.47 -6.01
N ALA A 51 5.87 8.84 -5.59
CA ALA A 51 5.25 10.13 -5.90
C ALA A 51 5.15 11.07 -4.67
N ALA A 52 5.58 10.64 -3.48
CA ALA A 52 5.43 11.40 -2.23
C ALA A 52 6.09 12.78 -2.29
N TRP A 53 7.25 12.89 -2.95
CA TRP A 53 7.98 14.15 -3.14
C TRP A 53 7.16 15.24 -3.85
N GLN A 54 6.16 14.88 -4.67
CA GLN A 54 5.32 15.85 -5.37
C GLN A 54 4.38 16.60 -4.41
N TYR A 55 4.07 16.00 -3.26
CA TYR A 55 3.15 16.57 -2.28
C TYR A 55 3.79 17.66 -1.40
N ASP A 56 5.10 17.90 -1.55
CA ASP A 56 5.79 19.06 -0.96
C ASP A 56 5.45 20.36 -1.72
N ASP A 57 5.10 20.29 -3.02
CA ASP A 57 4.57 21.43 -3.76
C ASP A 57 3.12 21.71 -3.33
N PRO A 58 2.81 22.87 -2.71
CA PRO A 58 1.46 23.19 -2.26
C PRO A 58 0.42 23.19 -3.39
N ARG A 59 0.83 23.50 -4.63
CA ARG A 59 -0.07 23.50 -5.79
C ARG A 59 -0.43 22.09 -6.20
N TYR A 60 0.53 21.17 -6.15
CA TYR A 60 0.29 19.77 -6.43
C TYR A 60 -0.60 19.16 -5.34
N LEU A 61 -0.26 19.37 -4.07
CA LEU A 61 -1.02 18.91 -2.91
C LEU A 61 -2.48 19.35 -2.98
N ALA A 62 -2.73 20.64 -3.27
CA ALA A 62 -4.09 21.17 -3.39
C ALA A 62 -4.90 20.47 -4.50
N ARG A 63 -4.28 20.19 -5.66
CA ARG A 63 -4.94 19.45 -6.76
C ARG A 63 -5.19 18.00 -6.41
N ALA A 64 -4.21 17.32 -5.81
CA ALA A 64 -4.32 15.94 -5.38
C ALA A 64 -5.41 15.77 -4.31
N ALA A 65 -5.47 16.68 -3.34
CA ALA A 65 -6.48 16.67 -2.29
C ALA A 65 -7.89 16.98 -2.81
N ALA A 66 -8.01 17.89 -3.79
CA ALA A 66 -9.28 18.11 -4.48
C ALA A 66 -9.74 16.85 -5.23
N LYS A 67 -8.81 16.13 -5.89
CA LYS A 67 -9.14 14.87 -6.55
C LYS A 67 -9.49 13.76 -5.56
N ALA A 68 -8.78 13.67 -4.44
CA ALA A 68 -9.10 12.74 -3.36
C ALA A 68 -10.49 13.01 -2.79
N ALA A 69 -10.85 14.28 -2.56
CA ALA A 69 -12.19 14.66 -2.11
C ALA A 69 -13.28 14.21 -3.08
N GLU A 70 -13.05 14.33 -4.39
CA GLU A 70 -13.96 13.85 -5.43
C GLU A 70 -14.09 12.32 -5.39
N VAL A 71 -12.97 11.60 -5.39
CA VAL A 71 -12.91 10.12 -5.41
C VAL A 71 -13.56 9.51 -4.18
N LEU A 72 -13.34 10.11 -3.01
CA LEU A 72 -13.89 9.64 -1.73
C LEU A 72 -15.36 10.03 -1.52
N GLY A 73 -15.95 10.81 -2.44
CA GLY A 73 -17.32 11.33 -2.29
C GLY A 73 -17.45 12.34 -1.15
N MET A 74 -16.41 13.14 -0.92
CA MET A 74 -16.25 14.10 0.17
C MET A 74 -16.05 15.53 -0.33
N PRO A 75 -16.97 16.09 -1.14
CA PRO A 75 -16.82 17.44 -1.67
C PRO A 75 -16.66 18.45 -0.53
N GLY A 76 -15.76 19.41 -0.68
CA GLY A 76 -15.43 20.41 0.35
C GLY A 76 -14.39 19.96 1.39
N SER A 77 -13.99 18.68 1.41
CA SER A 77 -12.96 18.18 2.35
C SER A 77 -11.52 18.33 1.86
N ALA A 78 -11.29 19.03 0.74
CA ALA A 78 -9.98 19.12 0.10
C ALA A 78 -8.89 19.70 1.03
N VAL A 79 -9.19 20.75 1.79
CA VAL A 79 -8.22 21.35 2.73
C VAL A 79 -7.87 20.38 3.85
N LYS A 80 -8.88 19.67 4.39
CA LYS A 80 -8.67 18.64 5.41
C LYS A 80 -7.80 17.50 4.87
N LEU A 81 -8.10 17.00 3.67
CA LEU A 81 -7.34 15.93 3.04
C LEU A 81 -5.90 16.35 2.73
N ALA A 82 -5.68 17.59 2.31
CA ALA A 82 -4.34 18.13 2.11
C ALA A 82 -3.51 18.13 3.39
N GLY A 83 -4.10 18.56 4.52
CA GLY A 83 -3.46 18.49 5.84
C GLY A 83 -3.12 17.05 6.23
N ILE A 84 -4.10 16.14 6.14
CA ILE A 84 -3.90 14.71 6.43
C ILE A 84 -2.78 14.11 5.59
N MET A 85 -2.79 14.38 4.27
CA MET A 85 -1.76 13.88 3.37
C MET A 85 -0.39 14.37 3.81
N HIS A 86 -0.24 15.69 4.01
CA HIS A 86 1.03 16.31 4.36
C HIS A 86 1.55 15.83 5.73
N ASP A 87 0.69 15.78 6.75
CA ASP A 87 1.05 15.36 8.11
C ASP A 87 1.56 13.91 8.17
N HIS A 88 1.08 13.05 7.27
CA HIS A 88 1.44 11.63 7.21
C HIS A 88 2.48 11.29 6.12
N LEU A 89 3.03 12.29 5.41
CA LEU A 89 4.11 12.06 4.44
C LEU A 89 5.38 11.55 5.13
N ASP A 90 5.74 12.11 6.28
CA ASP A 90 6.94 11.68 7.02
C ASP A 90 6.78 10.25 7.53
N ASP A 91 5.60 9.89 8.03
CA ASP A 91 5.30 8.52 8.42
C ASP A 91 5.43 7.56 7.22
N LEU A 92 4.96 7.96 6.03
CA LEU A 92 5.10 7.17 4.79
C LEU A 92 6.56 6.97 4.39
N LEU A 93 7.39 8.00 4.48
CA LEU A 93 8.81 7.96 4.11
C LEU A 93 9.66 7.16 5.11
N THR A 94 9.24 7.12 6.38
CA THR A 94 9.93 6.41 7.46
C THR A 94 9.46 4.96 7.64
N MET A 95 8.38 4.56 6.97
CA MET A 95 7.93 3.17 6.95
C MET A 95 9.07 2.21 6.57
N PRO A 96 9.15 1.01 7.18
CA PRO A 96 10.09 0.00 6.71
C PRO A 96 9.73 -0.48 5.30
N SER A 97 10.69 -1.11 4.62
CA SER A 97 10.42 -1.81 3.37
C SER A 97 9.38 -2.92 3.58
N ALA A 98 8.70 -3.32 2.49
CA ALA A 98 7.67 -4.36 2.57
C ALA A 98 8.20 -5.62 3.25
N PRO A 99 7.46 -6.19 4.23
CA PRO A 99 7.85 -7.46 4.80
C PRO A 99 7.88 -8.52 3.69
N PRO A 100 8.86 -9.44 3.70
CA PRO A 100 8.93 -10.47 2.68
C PRO A 100 7.60 -11.23 2.61
N PRO A 101 7.14 -11.60 1.39
CA PRO A 101 5.91 -12.32 1.22
C PRO A 101 5.93 -13.58 2.09
N GLU A 102 4.85 -13.80 2.83
CA GLU A 102 4.73 -14.97 3.69
C GLU A 102 4.67 -16.20 2.78
N LYS A 103 5.79 -16.92 2.70
CA LYS A 103 5.89 -18.18 1.98
C LYS A 103 4.87 -19.16 2.56
N THR A 104 3.97 -19.69 1.73
CA THR A 104 2.92 -20.63 2.15
C THR A 104 3.51 -21.82 2.95
N ARG A 105 2.80 -22.32 3.98
CA ARG A 105 3.17 -23.57 4.70
C ARG A 105 3.17 -24.82 3.81
N ALA A 106 2.58 -24.74 2.61
CA ALA A 106 2.54 -25.83 1.65
C ALA A 106 3.74 -25.75 0.71
N THR A 107 4.65 -26.72 0.83
CA THR A 107 5.76 -26.95 -0.10
C THR A 107 5.19 -27.34 -1.47
N PHE A 108 5.41 -26.53 -2.51
CA PHE A 108 4.91 -26.82 -3.86
C PHE A 108 6.00 -27.40 -4.78
N GLY A 109 7.28 -27.32 -4.39
CA GLY A 109 8.38 -27.96 -5.12
C GLY A 109 9.75 -27.71 -4.47
N GLU A 110 10.70 -28.59 -4.78
CA GLU A 110 12.09 -28.50 -4.35
C GLU A 110 12.94 -28.04 -5.53
N MET A 111 13.62 -26.89 -5.44
CA MET A 111 14.59 -26.48 -6.45
C MET A 111 15.94 -27.09 -6.10
N ARG A 112 16.44 -28.00 -6.94
CA ARG A 112 17.76 -28.63 -6.80
C ARG A 112 18.72 -28.01 -7.80
N MET A 113 19.74 -27.32 -7.31
CA MET A 113 20.84 -26.84 -8.14
C MET A 113 21.89 -27.94 -8.26
N LEU A 114 22.13 -28.38 -9.51
CA LEU A 114 23.11 -29.41 -9.87
C LEU A 114 24.25 -28.75 -10.65
N ALA A 115 25.49 -29.04 -10.28
CA ALA A 115 26.67 -28.78 -11.11
C ALA A 115 27.41 -30.10 -11.33
N ASP A 116 27.79 -30.41 -12.58
CA ASP A 116 28.43 -31.68 -12.97
C ASP A 116 27.69 -32.94 -12.48
N GLY A 117 26.36 -32.90 -12.47
CA GLY A 117 25.52 -34.01 -12.01
C GLY A 117 25.52 -34.24 -10.50
N LYS A 118 26.17 -33.38 -9.70
CA LYS A 118 26.15 -33.41 -8.23
C LYS A 118 25.35 -32.25 -7.66
N LEU A 119 24.57 -32.53 -6.60
CA LEU A 119 23.77 -31.53 -5.88
C LEU A 119 24.69 -30.58 -5.13
N VAL A 120 24.64 -29.28 -5.47
CA VAL A 120 25.47 -28.24 -4.83
C VAL A 120 24.66 -27.39 -3.84
N GLY A 121 23.34 -27.35 -3.98
CA GLY A 121 22.43 -26.70 -3.05
C GLY A 121 20.97 -26.91 -3.45
N GLY A 122 20.06 -26.84 -2.48
CA GLY A 122 18.62 -26.94 -2.73
C GLY A 122 17.87 -25.90 -1.90
N GLU A 123 16.95 -25.18 -2.51
CA GLU A 123 16.06 -24.25 -1.83
C GLU A 123 14.61 -24.72 -2.01
N GLU A 124 13.87 -24.80 -0.90
CA GLU A 124 12.44 -25.08 -0.95
C GLU A 124 11.71 -23.90 -1.59
N VAL A 125 11.10 -24.12 -2.75
CA VAL A 125 10.29 -23.11 -3.43
C VAL A 125 8.90 -23.15 -2.81
N ARG A 126 8.56 -22.09 -2.09
CA ARG A 126 7.24 -21.87 -1.53
C ARG A 126 6.58 -20.77 -2.34
N LEU A 127 5.34 -21.01 -2.78
CA LEU A 127 4.56 -20.00 -3.48
C LEU A 127 4.27 -18.83 -2.55
N ASP A 128 4.41 -17.62 -3.08
CA ASP A 128 3.95 -16.40 -2.43
C ASP A 128 2.42 -16.46 -2.30
N VAL A 129 1.91 -16.31 -1.07
CA VAL A 129 0.47 -16.22 -0.85
C VAL A 129 -0.03 -14.90 -1.45
N PRO A 130 -1.04 -14.90 -2.32
CA PRO A 130 -1.74 -13.67 -2.69
C PRO A 130 -2.52 -13.14 -1.47
N GLN A 131 -1.86 -12.41 -0.57
CA GLN A 131 -2.55 -11.74 0.52
C GLN A 131 -2.94 -10.33 0.05
N GLY A 132 -4.22 -10.16 -0.24
CA GLY A 132 -4.79 -8.85 -0.54
C GLY A 132 -5.96 -8.90 -1.51
N ALA A 133 -6.87 -7.94 -1.38
CA ALA A 133 -7.94 -7.77 -2.35
C ALA A 133 -7.31 -7.41 -3.71
N ARG A 134 -7.59 -8.23 -4.73
CA ARG A 134 -7.18 -7.99 -6.12
C ARG A 134 -8.31 -7.27 -6.82
N TYR A 135 -8.07 -6.03 -7.23
CA TYR A 135 -9.01 -5.26 -8.04
C TYR A 135 -8.56 -5.31 -9.51
N ALA A 136 -9.49 -5.67 -10.40
CA ALA A 136 -9.28 -5.81 -11.84
C ALA A 136 -9.60 -4.51 -12.59
#